data_AF-A0A6B0BJS1-F1
#
_entry.id   AF-A0A6B0BJS1-F1
#
_cell.length_a   1.000
_cell.length_b   1.000
_cell.length_c   1.000
_cell.angle_alpha   90.00
_cell.angle_beta   90.00
_cell.angle_gamma   90.00
#
_symmetry.space_group_name_H-M   'P 1'
#
loop_
_entity.id
_entity.type
_entity.pdbx_description
1 polymer ?
#
loop_
_entity_poly.entity_id
_entity_poly.type
_entity_poly.pdbx_seq_one_letter_code
_entity_poly.pdbx_strand_id
1 'polypeptide(L)'
;NRSERLSSGTVDITISVEQNRIADCRIYGDFFGQGDIKDVEEALQGTKMTREDLMHQLKQLDIVYYFGNVTVESLVEMILS
;
A
#
# COMPACT_ATOMS: atom_id res chain seq x y z
N ASN A 1 1.04 1.85 13.59
CA ASN A 1 0.07 0.80 13.23
C ASN A 1 -1.22 1.45 12.82
N ARG A 2 -1.50 1.42 11.52
CA ARG A 2 -2.67 2.02 10.90
C ARG A 2 -3.45 0.87 10.25
N SER A 3 -4.54 0.51 10.90
CA SER A 3 -5.38 -0.64 10.56
C SER A 3 -6.70 -0.14 10.00
N GLU A 4 -7.00 -0.38 8.72
CA GLU A 4 -8.33 -0.09 8.16
C GLU A 4 -9.08 -1.37 7.85
N ARG A 5 -10.35 -1.38 8.25
CA ARG A 5 -11.31 -2.37 7.77
C ARG A 5 -11.90 -1.85 6.48
N LEU A 6 -11.44 -2.38 5.36
CA LEU A 6 -12.04 -2.15 4.07
C LEU A 6 -13.16 -3.16 3.83
N SER A 7 -14.06 -2.87 2.90
CA SER A 7 -15.15 -3.78 2.51
C SER A 7 -14.63 -5.14 2.01
N SER A 8 -13.37 -5.20 1.56
CA SER A 8 -12.69 -6.41 1.07
C SER A 8 -12.01 -7.25 2.16
N GLY A 9 -11.92 -6.76 3.41
CA GLY A 9 -11.18 -7.43 4.48
C GLY A 9 -10.50 -6.48 5.47
N THR A 10 -9.65 -7.04 6.35
CA THR A 10 -8.81 -6.23 7.26
C THR A 10 -7.44 -6.07 6.63
N VAL A 11 -7.01 -4.83 6.41
CA VAL A 11 -5.69 -4.48 5.87
C VAL A 11 -4.95 -3.66 6.92
N ASP A 12 -3.73 -4.08 7.21
CA ASP A 12 -2.79 -3.41 8.09
C ASP A 12 -1.52 -3.12 7.30
N ILE A 13 -1.20 -1.84 7.16
CA ILE A 13 -0.04 -1.41 6.40
C ILE A 13 0.95 -0.80 7.37
N THR A 14 2.14 -1.39 7.41
CA THR A 14 3.27 -0.97 8.23
C THR A 14 4.34 -0.43 7.29
N ILE A 15 4.58 0.88 7.34
CA ILE A 15 5.60 1.53 6.51
C ILE A 15 6.65 2.10 7.44
N SER A 16 7.91 1.76 7.19
CA SER A 16 9.08 2.38 7.79
C SER A 16 9.64 3.40 6.81
N VAL A 17 9.81 4.63 7.26
CA VAL A 17 10.29 5.73 6.42
C VAL A 17 11.62 6.22 6.99
N GLU A 18 12.66 6.21 6.16
CA GLU A 18 13.96 6.76 6.49
C GLU A 18 14.36 7.80 5.44
N GLN A 19 14.83 8.96 5.88
CA GLN A 19 15.33 10.01 5.00
C GLN A 19 14.36 10.39 3.85
N ASN A 20 13.07 10.53 4.15
CA ASN A 20 12.02 10.86 3.15
C ASN A 20 11.74 9.75 2.13
N ARG A 21 12.20 8.52 2.36
CA ARG A 21 11.96 7.36 1.51
C ARG A 21 11.39 6.20 2.30
N ILE A 22 10.63 5.35 1.64
CA ILE A 22 10.15 4.09 2.21
C ILE A 22 11.35 3.17 2.37
N ALA A 23 11.75 2.93 3.61
CA ALA A 23 12.82 1.99 3.95
C ALA A 23 12.30 0.56 3.99
N ASP A 24 11.11 0.36 4.55
CA ASP A 24 10.45 -0.95 4.60
C ASP A 24 8.95 -0.75 4.42
N CYS A 25 8.31 -1.60 3.63
CA CYS A 25 6.86 -1.63 3.50
C CYS A 25 6.42 -3.05 3.82
N ARG A 26 5.54 -3.19 4.81
CA ARG A 26 4.89 -4.45 5.12
C ARG A 26 3.39 -4.34 5.12
N ILE A 27 2.74 -5.22 4.40
CA ILE A 27 1.30 -5.26 4.26
C ILE A 27 0.83 -6.59 4.84
N TYR A 28 0.10 -6.51 5.94
CA TYR A 28 -0.54 -7.63 6.57
C TYR A 28 -2.04 -7.51 6.39
N GLY A 29 -2.73 -8.62 6.27
CA GLY A 29 -4.17 -8.58 6.31
C GLY A 29 -4.82 -9.85 5.82
N ASP A 30 -6.10 -9.92 6.12
CA ASP A 30 -7.01 -10.96 5.69
C ASP A 30 -7.91 -10.30 4.63
N PHE A 31 -7.37 -10.18 3.42
CA PHE A 31 -8.04 -9.61 2.27
C PHE A 31 -8.15 -10.68 1.19
N PHE A 32 -9.29 -10.71 0.50
CA PHE A 32 -9.55 -11.60 -0.64
C PHE A 32 -8.86 -11.08 -1.91
N GLY A 33 -7.57 -10.74 -1.79
CA GLY A 33 -6.69 -10.39 -2.90
C GLY A 33 -6.34 -11.63 -3.71
N GLN A 34 -6.36 -11.50 -5.03
CA GLN A 34 -6.02 -12.62 -5.92
C GLN A 34 -4.53 -12.65 -6.29
N GLY A 35 -3.75 -11.66 -5.84
CA GLY A 35 -2.32 -11.52 -6.09
C GLY A 35 -1.48 -11.55 -4.81
N ASP A 36 -0.18 -11.84 -4.99
CA ASP A 36 0.81 -11.80 -3.92
C ASP A 36 1.11 -10.35 -3.51
N ILE A 37 0.73 -10.00 -2.28
CA ILE A 37 0.94 -8.65 -1.75
C ILE A 37 2.43 -8.27 -1.61
N LYS A 38 3.30 -9.28 -1.57
CA LYS A 38 4.76 -9.10 -1.54
C LYS A 38 5.30 -8.29 -2.71
N ASP A 39 4.71 -8.46 -3.89
CA ASP A 39 5.11 -7.71 -5.08
C ASP A 39 4.87 -6.19 -4.88
N VAL A 40 3.76 -5.85 -4.22
CA VAL A 40 3.41 -4.46 -3.86
C VAL A 40 4.33 -3.93 -2.76
N GLU A 41 4.68 -4.75 -1.76
CA GLU A 41 5.63 -4.39 -0.69
C GLU A 41 7.00 -4.03 -1.28
N GLU A 42 7.56 -4.90 -2.15
CA GLU A 42 8.87 -4.70 -2.78
C GLU A 42 8.87 -3.52 -3.76
N ALA A 43 7.78 -3.30 -4.49
CA ALA A 43 7.64 -2.16 -5.40
C ALA A 43 7.57 -0.81 -4.65
N LEU A 44 6.94 -0.79 -3.46
CA LEU A 44 6.87 0.39 -2.61
C LEU A 44 8.18 0.64 -1.85
N GLN A 45 8.98 -0.39 -1.56
CA GLN A 45 10.30 -0.23 -0.93
C GLN A 45 11.23 0.62 -1.80
N GLY A 46 11.83 1.66 -1.22
CA GLY A 46 12.71 2.61 -1.91
C GLY A 46 12.00 3.76 -2.62
N THR A 47 10.67 3.72 -2.73
CA THR A 47 9.83 4.80 -3.28
C THR A 47 9.83 5.99 -2.32
N LYS A 48 9.76 7.21 -2.86
CA LYS A 48 9.68 8.41 -2.01
C LYS A 48 8.32 8.48 -1.32
N MET A 49 8.31 8.95 -0.08
CA MET A 49 7.06 9.21 0.67
C MET A 49 6.39 10.50 0.16
N THR A 50 6.05 10.51 -1.13
CA THR A 50 5.47 11.66 -1.83
C THR A 50 4.23 11.18 -2.56
N ARG A 51 3.15 11.95 -2.47
CA ARG A 51 1.87 11.64 -3.13
C ARG A 51 2.03 11.20 -4.59
N GLU A 52 2.91 11.86 -5.33
CA GLU A 52 3.09 11.63 -6.77
C GLU A 52 3.76 10.28 -7.04
N ASP A 53 4.85 9.99 -6.32
CA ASP A 53 5.63 8.75 -6.42
C ASP A 53 4.79 7.53 -6.00
N LEU A 54 4.08 7.65 -4.86
CA LEU A 54 3.15 6.64 -4.36
C LEU A 54 2.05 6.36 -5.38
N MET A 55 1.39 7.41 -5.89
CA MET A 55 0.31 7.26 -6.87
C MET A 55 0.83 6.66 -8.18
N HIS A 56 2.07 6.95 -8.56
CA HIS A 56 2.68 6.39 -9.77
C HIS A 56 2.99 4.90 -9.62
N GLN A 57 3.59 4.49 -8.48
CA GLN A 57 3.81 3.08 -8.16
C GLN A 57 2.51 2.30 -8.01
N LEU A 58 1.55 2.85 -7.25
CA LEU A 58 0.25 2.25 -7.06
C LEU A 58 -0.61 2.26 -8.34
N LYS A 59 -0.27 3.03 -9.38
CA LYS A 59 -0.90 2.92 -10.71
C LYS A 59 -0.24 1.86 -11.59
N GLN A 60 1.02 1.55 -11.35
CA GLN A 60 1.72 0.46 -12.01
C GLN A 60 1.24 -0.90 -11.49
N LEU A 61 0.83 -0.93 -10.22
CA LEU A 61 0.30 -2.11 -9.54
C LEU A 61 -1.23 -2.09 -9.58
N ASP A 62 -1.85 -3.21 -9.88
CA ASP A 62 -3.31 -3.32 -9.83
C ASP A 62 -3.80 -3.47 -8.38
N ILE A 63 -3.84 -2.36 -7.65
CA ILE A 63 -4.25 -2.35 -6.23
C ILE A 63 -5.65 -2.95 -6.04
N VAL A 64 -6.51 -2.80 -7.04
CA VAL A 64 -7.84 -3.42 -7.04
C VAL A 64 -7.76 -4.95 -7.09
N TYR A 65 -6.74 -5.51 -7.74
CA TYR A 65 -6.49 -6.95 -7.81
C TYR A 65 -5.88 -7.50 -6.51
N TYR A 66 -4.99 -6.74 -5.87
CA TYR A 66 -4.32 -7.16 -4.63
C TYR A 66 -5.16 -6.93 -3.37
N PHE A 67 -5.91 -5.82 -3.30
CA PHE A 67 -6.67 -5.42 -2.11
C PHE A 67 -8.20 -5.45 -2.34
N GLY A 68 -8.66 -5.76 -3.55
CA GLY A 68 -10.07 -5.78 -3.90
C GLY A 68 -10.63 -4.36 -4.13
N ASN A 69 -11.79 -4.06 -3.56
CA ASN A 69 -12.51 -2.80 -3.75
C ASN A 69 -11.87 -1.62 -2.97
N VAL A 70 -10.62 -1.28 -3.28
CA VAL A 70 -9.91 -0.11 -2.77
C VAL A 70 -9.42 0.77 -3.92
N THR A 71 -9.38 2.08 -3.69
CA THR A 71 -8.83 3.05 -4.66
C THR A 71 -7.42 3.45 -4.29
N VAL A 72 -6.60 3.68 -5.33
CA VAL A 72 -5.22 4.17 -5.21
C VAL A 72 -5.16 5.45 -4.37
N GLU A 73 -6.09 6.38 -4.57
CA GLU A 73 -6.15 7.64 -3.84
C GLU A 73 -6.33 7.45 -2.33
N SER A 74 -7.24 6.55 -1.92
CA SER A 74 -7.49 6.25 -0.51
C SER A 74 -6.24 5.65 0.15
N LEU A 75 -5.52 4.81 -0.58
CA LEU A 75 -4.28 4.19 -0.13
C LEU A 75 -3.16 5.22 0.02
N VAL A 76 -2.99 6.12 -0.95
CA VAL A 76 -2.03 7.23 -0.87
C VAL A 76 -2.34 8.14 0.32
N GLU A 77 -3.61 8.51 0.52
CA GLU A 77 -4.02 9.31 1.68
C GLU A 77 -3.75 8.58 3.00
N MET A 78 -4.03 7.28 3.07
CA MET A 78 -3.77 6.49 4.27
C MET A 78 -2.27 6.44 4.61
N ILE A 79 -1.41 6.35 3.60
CA ILE A 79 0.06 6.33 3.77
C ILE A 79 0.61 7.70 4.20
N LEU A 80 0.02 8.79 3.71
CA LEU A 80 0.48 10.15 3.99
C LEU A 80 -0.13 10.78 5.24
N SER A 81 -1.29 10.29 5.68
CA SER A 81 -1.98 10.77 6.88
C SER A 81 -1.39 10.17 8.14
#